data_AF-A0A7K5CWQ0-F1
#
_entry.id   AF-A0A7K5CWQ0-F1
#
_cell.length_a   1.000
_cell.length_b   1.000
_cell.length_c   1.000
_cell.angle_alpha   90.00
_cell.angle_beta   90.00
_cell.angle_gamma   90.00
#
_symmetry.space_group_name_H-M   'P 1'
#
loop_
_entity.id
_entity.type
_entity.pdbx_description
1 polymer ?
#
loop_
_entity_poly.entity_id
_entity_poly.type
_entity_poly.pdbx_seq_one_letter_code
_entity_poly.pdbx_strand_id
1 'polypeptide(L)'
;RKERKVDNMKPKHPEEQEIPFRLRELIRSREAMKRLGPGKRKAAEKKQQQKPKSKGDIQVPRFRRGKGESERSYICRMEQEVQHVLFLTENQLQREPEREDTAPEKSQRKKEFQKKKLEKARKKKEDMLEKSLFQDTVAFGEVVTQPPTITSRPRGRGPAEQAGRKRLLLTPQLGRTQASPASPVSPVMSMARRRILEEERARVIQAYRDIQRRKELQRERSQAGHRAPH
;
A
#
# COMPACT_ATOMS: atom_id res chain seq x y z
N ARG A 1 -25.56 11.51 -66.21
CA ARG A 1 -26.09 12.39 -65.14
C ARG A 1 -25.35 12.03 -63.85
N LYS A 2 -24.67 12.98 -63.20
CA LYS A 2 -23.91 12.71 -61.96
C LYS A 2 -24.89 12.68 -60.78
N GLU A 3 -24.95 11.56 -60.06
CA GLU A 3 -25.75 11.43 -58.84
C GLU A 3 -25.17 12.35 -57.74
N ARG A 4 -26.04 13.10 -57.07
CA ARG A 4 -25.68 13.93 -55.92
C ARG A 4 -25.54 13.01 -54.71
N LYS A 5 -24.34 12.91 -54.14
CA LYS A 5 -24.14 12.27 -52.83
C LYS A 5 -24.84 13.12 -51.78
N VAL A 6 -25.94 12.59 -51.23
CA VAL A 6 -26.61 13.19 -50.08
C VAL A 6 -25.92 12.64 -48.84
N ASP A 7 -24.84 13.29 -48.44
CA ASP A 7 -24.18 12.99 -47.17
C ASP A 7 -25.12 13.43 -46.02
N ASN A 8 -25.26 12.60 -44.98
CA ASN A 8 -26.27 12.64 -43.89
C ASN A 8 -27.56 11.79 -44.10
N MET A 9 -27.44 10.60 -44.68
CA MET A 9 -28.47 9.57 -44.49
C MET A 9 -28.37 8.96 -43.08
N LYS A 10 -29.53 8.71 -42.44
CA LYS A 10 -29.56 7.95 -41.18
C LYS A 10 -28.94 6.56 -41.41
N PRO A 11 -28.15 6.03 -40.47
CA PRO A 11 -27.60 4.68 -40.58
C PRO A 11 -28.70 3.66 -40.87
N LYS A 12 -28.46 2.77 -41.84
CA LYS A 12 -29.45 1.77 -42.29
C LYS A 12 -29.84 0.77 -41.19
N HIS A 13 -28.91 0.48 -40.28
CA HIS A 13 -29.08 -0.45 -39.17
C HIS A 13 -28.70 0.22 -37.84
N PRO A 14 -29.61 0.99 -37.23
CA PRO A 14 -29.33 1.72 -36.00
C PRO A 14 -29.15 0.80 -34.78
N GLU A 15 -29.67 -0.43 -34.82
CA GLU A 15 -29.66 -1.38 -33.71
C GLU A 15 -28.40 -2.25 -33.65
N GLU A 16 -27.72 -2.44 -34.79
CA GLU A 16 -26.47 -3.22 -34.89
C GLU A 16 -25.22 -2.40 -34.55
N GLN A 17 -25.36 -1.07 -34.43
CA GLN A 17 -24.24 -0.21 -34.09
C GLN A 17 -23.92 -0.37 -32.59
N GLU A 18 -22.97 -1.24 -32.29
CA GLU A 18 -22.54 -1.48 -30.92
C GLU A 18 -22.06 -0.18 -30.26
N ILE A 19 -22.78 0.22 -29.21
CA ILE A 19 -22.41 1.37 -28.40
C ILE A 19 -21.07 1.05 -27.70
N PRO A 20 -20.06 1.93 -27.74
CA PRO A 20 -18.79 1.72 -27.07
C PRO A 20 -18.97 1.31 -25.60
N PHE A 21 -18.17 0.36 -25.13
CA PHE A 21 -18.30 -0.28 -23.81
C PHE A 21 -18.55 0.72 -22.66
N ARG A 22 -17.77 1.80 -22.63
CA ARG A 22 -17.84 2.86 -21.60
C ARG A 22 -19.20 3.55 -21.56
N LEU A 23 -19.78 3.81 -22.73
CA LEU A 23 -21.08 4.48 -22.87
C LEU A 23 -22.22 3.51 -22.56
N ARG A 24 -22.11 2.24 -22.96
CA ARG A 24 -23.03 1.16 -22.58
C ARG A 24 -23.14 1.01 -21.06
N GLU A 25 -22.01 1.08 -20.35
CA GLU A 25 -21.95 1.00 -18.89
C GLU A 25 -22.56 2.24 -18.20
N LEU A 26 -22.31 3.44 -18.76
CA LEU A 26 -22.93 4.70 -18.30
C LEU A 26 -24.46 4.70 -18.48
N ILE A 27 -24.97 4.25 -19.62
CA ILE A 27 -26.41 4.14 -19.88
C ILE A 27 -27.04 3.15 -18.90
N ARG A 28 -26.44 1.96 -18.74
CA ARG A 28 -26.92 0.92 -17.82
C ARG A 28 -26.98 1.39 -16.36
N SER A 29 -25.94 2.09 -15.89
CA SER A 29 -25.91 2.63 -14.53
C SER A 29 -26.94 3.74 -14.31
N ARG A 30 -27.13 4.62 -15.30
CA ARG A 30 -28.15 5.68 -15.26
C ARG A 30 -29.58 5.10 -15.29
N GLU A 31 -29.82 4.06 -16.07
CA GLU A 31 -31.11 3.35 -16.09
C GLU A 31 -31.40 2.65 -14.77
N ALA A 32 -30.41 1.99 -14.16
CA ALA A 32 -30.54 1.39 -12.84
C ALA A 32 -30.94 2.45 -11.78
N MET A 33 -30.34 3.64 -11.85
CA MET A 33 -30.69 4.78 -10.99
C MET A 33 -32.09 5.35 -11.29
N LYS A 34 -32.51 5.38 -12.56
CA LYS A 34 -33.84 5.86 -12.98
C LYS A 34 -34.97 4.95 -12.50
N ARG A 35 -34.75 3.63 -12.48
CA ARG A 35 -35.70 2.64 -11.92
C ARG A 35 -35.89 2.79 -10.41
N LEU A 36 -34.93 3.41 -9.72
CA LEU A 36 -34.99 3.73 -8.29
C LEU A 36 -35.59 5.12 -8.00
N GLY A 37 -36.08 5.81 -9.03
CA GLY A 37 -36.71 7.13 -8.89
C GLY A 37 -37.94 7.15 -7.97
N PRO A 38 -38.29 8.33 -7.41
CA PRO A 38 -39.20 8.49 -6.27
C PRO A 38 -40.68 8.15 -6.55
N GLY A 39 -41.04 7.83 -7.80
CA GLY A 39 -42.44 7.65 -8.22
C GLY A 39 -43.10 6.32 -7.80
N LYS A 40 -42.34 5.31 -7.33
CA LYS A 40 -42.91 4.01 -6.89
C LYS A 40 -42.89 3.79 -5.38
N ARG A 41 -42.72 4.85 -4.57
CA ARG A 41 -42.74 4.74 -3.10
C ARG A 41 -44.12 4.91 -2.45
N LYS A 42 -45.18 5.18 -3.22
CA LYS A 42 -46.52 5.51 -2.67
C LYS A 42 -47.59 4.42 -2.78
N ALA A 43 -47.24 3.19 -3.15
CA ALA A 43 -48.22 2.08 -3.25
C ALA A 43 -47.92 0.89 -2.31
N ALA A 44 -47.05 1.06 -1.32
CA ALA A 44 -46.79 0.07 -0.28
C ALA A 44 -47.08 0.67 1.10
N GLU A 45 -48.24 1.30 1.25
CA GLU A 45 -48.71 1.85 2.52
C GLU A 45 -49.68 0.85 3.16
N LYS A 46 -49.12 0.02 4.05
CA LYS A 46 -49.71 -0.77 5.16
C LYS A 46 -49.05 -2.15 5.28
N LYS A 47 -47.75 -2.17 5.52
CA LYS A 47 -47.18 -3.15 6.44
C LYS A 47 -46.42 -2.38 7.51
N GLN A 48 -46.76 -2.69 8.74
CA GLN A 48 -46.32 -2.03 9.96
C GLN A 48 -44.80 -1.77 9.91
N GLN A 49 -44.44 -0.53 10.23
CA GLN A 49 -43.06 -0.12 10.42
C GLN A 49 -42.45 -0.97 11.55
N GLN A 50 -41.71 -2.02 11.18
CA GLN A 50 -40.66 -2.54 12.03
C GLN A 50 -39.35 -1.91 11.56
N LYS A 51 -38.64 -1.26 12.49
CA LYS A 51 -37.35 -0.62 12.24
C LYS A 51 -36.40 -1.60 11.53
N PRO A 52 -35.57 -1.16 10.57
CA PRO A 52 -34.54 -2.01 10.00
C PRO A 52 -33.52 -2.34 11.10
N LYS A 53 -33.61 -3.53 11.68
CA LYS A 53 -32.59 -4.04 12.58
C LYS A 53 -31.40 -4.55 11.76
N SER A 54 -30.22 -4.46 12.37
CA SER A 54 -28.95 -5.02 11.92
C SER A 54 -29.14 -6.37 11.24
N LYS A 55 -28.42 -6.61 10.14
CA LYS A 55 -28.58 -7.74 9.20
C LYS A 55 -28.38 -9.15 9.80
N GLY A 56 -28.37 -9.31 11.12
CA GLY A 56 -28.14 -10.59 11.79
C GLY A 56 -28.75 -10.71 13.19
N ASP A 57 -29.81 -9.97 13.52
CA ASP A 57 -30.59 -10.21 14.74
C ASP A 57 -31.89 -10.95 14.43
N ILE A 58 -32.16 -12.05 15.15
CA ILE A 58 -33.43 -12.76 15.04
C ILE A 58 -34.55 -11.86 15.54
N GLN A 59 -35.62 -11.76 14.75
CA GLN A 59 -36.81 -11.04 15.18
C GLN A 59 -37.55 -11.86 16.23
N VAL A 60 -37.72 -11.28 17.42
CA VAL A 60 -38.53 -11.88 18.48
C VAL A 60 -40.02 -11.70 18.12
N PRO A 61 -40.77 -12.78 17.84
CA PRO A 61 -42.18 -12.69 17.50
C PRO A 61 -43.02 -12.24 18.70
N ARG A 62 -44.09 -11.49 18.43
CA ARG A 62 -45.04 -11.05 19.47
C ARG A 62 -46.30 -11.90 19.39
N PHE A 63 -46.38 -12.93 20.21
CA PHE A 63 -47.52 -13.86 20.24
C PHE A 63 -48.75 -13.22 20.88
N ARG A 64 -49.71 -12.82 20.04
CA ARG A 64 -51.05 -12.37 20.44
C ARG A 64 -52.08 -13.07 19.55
N ARG A 65 -53.19 -13.53 20.14
CA ARG A 65 -54.28 -14.18 19.38
C ARG A 65 -54.97 -13.15 18.48
N GLY A 66 -55.14 -13.50 17.20
CA GLY A 66 -55.82 -12.64 16.23
C GLY A 66 -57.33 -12.55 16.49
N LYS A 67 -57.98 -11.49 16.00
CA LYS A 67 -59.45 -11.41 16.02
C LYS A 67 -60.01 -12.49 15.08
N GLY A 68 -60.84 -13.40 15.61
CA GLY A 68 -61.45 -14.51 14.85
C GLY A 68 -60.57 -15.76 14.71
N GLU A 69 -59.41 -15.80 15.36
CA GLU A 69 -58.56 -16.98 15.38
C GLU A 69 -59.01 -18.00 16.45
N SER A 70 -59.13 -19.27 16.05
CA SER A 70 -59.37 -20.37 16.99
C SER A 70 -58.11 -20.68 17.81
N GLU A 71 -58.30 -21.20 19.02
CA GLU A 71 -57.17 -21.52 19.92
C GLU A 71 -56.18 -22.49 19.30
N ARG A 72 -56.69 -23.49 18.58
CA ARG A 72 -55.86 -24.49 17.90
C ARG A 72 -55.00 -23.87 16.79
N SER A 73 -55.55 -22.92 16.03
CA SER A 73 -54.80 -22.16 15.02
C SER A 73 -53.72 -21.29 15.65
N TYR A 74 -54.04 -20.62 16.76
CA TYR A 74 -53.09 -19.79 17.50
C TYR A 74 -51.89 -20.59 18.01
N ILE A 75 -52.15 -21.75 18.62
CA ILE A 75 -51.11 -22.65 19.13
C ILE A 75 -50.24 -23.15 17.97
N CYS A 76 -50.85 -23.55 16.86
CA CYS A 76 -50.09 -24.02 15.68
C CYS A 76 -49.18 -22.93 15.10
N ARG A 77 -49.66 -21.69 14.98
CA ARG A 77 -48.80 -20.57 14.53
C ARG A 77 -47.66 -20.32 15.53
N MET A 78 -47.97 -20.34 16.82
CA MET A 78 -46.98 -20.14 17.88
C MET A 78 -45.87 -21.21 17.79
N GLU A 79 -46.25 -22.47 17.65
CA GLU A 79 -45.31 -23.59 17.57
C GLU A 79 -44.40 -23.52 16.33
N GLN A 80 -44.97 -23.16 15.16
CA GLN A 80 -44.20 -22.97 13.93
C GLN A 80 -43.19 -21.82 14.05
N GLU A 81 -43.59 -20.68 14.62
CA GLU A 81 -42.70 -19.53 14.81
C GLU A 81 -41.60 -19.84 15.85
N VAL A 82 -41.92 -20.59 16.92
CA VAL A 82 -40.93 -21.04 17.91
C VAL A 82 -39.91 -21.98 17.26
N GLN A 83 -40.35 -22.97 16.48
CA GLN A 83 -39.45 -23.86 15.74
C GLN A 83 -38.56 -23.07 14.77
N HIS A 84 -39.12 -22.08 14.07
CA HIS A 84 -38.37 -21.25 13.16
C HIS A 84 -37.31 -20.38 13.85
N VAL A 85 -37.65 -19.76 14.99
CA VAL A 85 -36.71 -18.98 15.80
C VAL A 85 -35.59 -19.87 16.36
N LEU A 86 -35.94 -21.06 16.84
CA LEU A 86 -34.97 -22.04 17.33
C LEU A 86 -33.97 -22.42 16.22
N PHE A 87 -34.48 -22.75 15.03
CA PHE A 87 -33.65 -23.03 13.86
C PHE A 87 -32.72 -21.86 13.50
N LEU A 88 -33.22 -20.62 13.49
CA LEU A 88 -32.39 -19.44 13.22
C LEU A 88 -31.32 -19.24 14.30
N THR A 89 -31.61 -19.60 15.55
CA THR A 89 -30.70 -19.50 16.68
C THR A 89 -29.58 -20.54 16.57
N GLU A 90 -29.92 -21.79 16.27
CA GLU A 90 -28.96 -22.88 16.09
C GLU A 90 -28.01 -22.63 14.92
N ASN A 91 -28.49 -21.96 13.86
CA ASN A 91 -27.68 -21.61 12.69
C ASN A 91 -26.86 -20.32 12.86
N GLN A 92 -26.97 -19.62 14.00
CA GLN A 92 -26.06 -18.53 14.31
C GLN A 92 -24.81 -19.06 14.99
N LEU A 93 -23.65 -18.67 14.45
CA LEU A 93 -22.38 -18.81 15.17
C LEU A 93 -22.52 -18.13 16.53
N GLN A 94 -22.08 -18.79 17.61
CA GLN A 94 -22.08 -18.21 18.96
C GLN A 94 -21.46 -16.83 18.88
N ARG A 95 -22.30 -15.82 19.11
CA ARG A 95 -21.86 -14.43 19.13
C ARG A 95 -21.11 -14.26 20.43
N GLU A 96 -19.83 -13.93 20.33
CA GLU A 96 -19.01 -13.46 21.45
C GLU A 96 -19.20 -11.93 21.52
N PRO A 97 -20.19 -11.40 22.28
CA PRO A 97 -20.45 -9.96 22.32
C PRO A 97 -19.27 -9.17 22.91
N GLU A 98 -18.35 -9.82 23.62
CA GLU A 98 -17.17 -9.20 24.23
C GLU A 98 -15.97 -9.07 23.27
N ARG A 99 -16.00 -9.74 22.11
CA ARG A 99 -14.99 -9.52 21.08
C ARG A 99 -15.40 -8.28 20.30
N GLU A 100 -14.91 -7.13 20.76
CA GLU A 100 -14.91 -5.87 20.03
C GLU A 100 -14.75 -6.12 18.52
N ASP A 101 -15.65 -5.55 17.72
CA ASP A 101 -15.56 -5.52 16.27
C ASP A 101 -14.20 -4.94 15.87
N THR A 102 -13.19 -5.81 15.72
CA THR A 102 -11.90 -5.39 15.19
C THR A 102 -12.19 -4.81 13.81
N ALA A 103 -11.96 -3.51 13.68
CA ALA A 103 -12.25 -2.77 12.46
C ALA A 103 -11.69 -3.56 11.26
N PRO A 104 -12.46 -3.66 10.15
CA PRO A 104 -12.14 -4.57 9.06
C PRO A 104 -10.69 -4.41 8.66
N GLU A 105 -9.93 -5.49 8.80
CA GLU A 105 -8.49 -5.47 8.64
C GLU A 105 -8.17 -5.01 7.21
N LYS A 106 -7.63 -3.80 7.09
CA LYS A 106 -7.24 -3.25 5.79
C LYS A 106 -6.28 -4.23 5.10
N SER A 107 -6.45 -4.42 3.79
CA SER A 107 -5.55 -5.26 3.01
C SER A 107 -4.08 -4.86 3.23
N GLN A 108 -3.17 -5.84 3.18
CA GLN A 108 -1.73 -5.63 3.42
C GLN A 108 -1.18 -4.45 2.59
N ARG A 109 -1.57 -4.39 1.31
CA ARG A 109 -1.23 -3.28 0.39
C ARG A 109 -1.68 -1.91 0.89
N LYS A 110 -2.85 -1.80 1.54
CA LYS A 110 -3.36 -0.54 2.09
C LYS A 110 -2.59 -0.13 3.35
N LYS A 111 -2.21 -1.09 4.19
CA LYS A 111 -1.35 -0.85 5.37
C LYS A 111 0.02 -0.34 4.94
N GLU A 112 0.64 -0.98 3.96
CA GLU A 112 1.93 -0.56 3.38
C GLU A 112 1.87 0.84 2.76
N PHE A 113 0.80 1.13 2.01
CA PHE A 113 0.62 2.45 1.42
C PHE A 113 0.53 3.55 2.48
N GLN A 114 -0.18 3.29 3.59
CA GLN A 114 -0.27 4.22 4.72
C GLN A 114 1.08 4.41 5.40
N LYS A 115 1.82 3.31 5.66
CA LYS A 115 3.18 3.38 6.21
C LYS A 115 4.12 4.17 5.31
N LYS A 116 4.16 3.88 4.01
CA LYS A 116 5.02 4.57 3.02
C LYS A 116 4.71 6.07 2.93
N LYS A 117 3.44 6.46 3.05
CA LYS A 117 3.04 7.88 3.07
C LYS A 117 3.59 8.60 4.30
N LEU A 118 3.53 7.96 5.46
CA LEU A 118 4.03 8.50 6.72
C LEU A 118 5.58 8.60 6.71
N GLU A 119 6.25 7.55 6.24
CA GLU A 119 7.70 7.49 6.01
C GLU A 119 8.19 8.64 5.13
N LYS A 120 7.53 8.86 3.98
CA LYS A 120 7.85 9.97 3.07
C LYS A 120 7.69 11.34 3.74
N ALA A 121 6.73 11.50 4.65
CA ALA A 121 6.56 12.74 5.39
C ALA A 121 7.67 12.96 6.41
N ARG A 122 8.13 11.90 7.10
CA ARG A 122 9.27 11.96 8.02
C ARG A 122 10.56 12.31 7.28
N LYS A 123 10.85 11.61 6.19
CA LYS A 123 12.04 11.87 5.36
C LYS A 123 12.09 13.31 4.85
N LYS A 124 10.96 13.87 4.42
CA LYS A 124 10.90 15.29 4.02
C LYS A 124 11.24 16.25 5.15
N LYS A 125 10.82 15.95 6.39
CA LYS A 125 11.16 16.77 7.55
C LYS A 125 12.64 16.67 7.87
N GLU A 126 13.20 15.47 7.85
CA GLU A 126 14.64 15.24 8.03
C GLU A 126 15.45 15.96 6.95
N ASP A 127 15.10 15.81 5.67
CA ASP A 127 15.75 16.50 4.56
C ASP A 127 15.70 18.04 4.69
N MET A 128 14.63 18.59 5.28
CA MET A 128 14.52 20.03 5.54
C MET A 128 15.41 20.47 6.70
N LEU A 129 15.45 19.68 7.78
CA LEU A 129 16.30 19.93 8.93
C LEU A 129 17.78 19.87 8.52
N GLU A 130 18.20 18.83 7.79
CA GLU A 130 19.57 18.73 7.27
C GLU A 130 19.95 19.95 6.44
N LYS A 131 19.09 20.39 5.52
CA LYS A 131 19.35 21.60 4.73
C LYS A 131 19.50 22.85 5.59
N SER A 132 18.72 22.97 6.67
CA SER A 132 18.88 24.09 7.60
C SER A 132 20.16 24.02 8.42
N LEU A 133 20.64 22.82 8.77
CA LEU A 133 21.92 22.64 9.46
C LEU A 133 23.13 22.98 8.56
N PHE A 134 23.00 22.78 7.24
CA PHE A 134 24.07 23.06 6.26
C PHE A 134 23.91 24.41 5.54
N GLN A 135 22.97 25.26 5.96
CA GLN A 135 22.80 26.61 5.42
C GLN A 135 23.22 27.64 6.46
N ASP A 136 24.31 28.35 6.18
CA ASP A 136 24.72 29.51 6.98
C ASP A 136 23.80 30.70 6.67
N THR A 137 23.20 31.26 7.72
CA THR A 137 22.36 32.47 7.61
C THR A 137 23.25 33.68 7.80
N VAL A 138 23.44 34.44 6.72
CA VAL A 138 24.33 35.62 6.70
C VAL A 138 23.50 36.90 6.57
N ALA A 139 23.80 37.91 7.39
CA ALA A 139 23.09 39.18 7.39
C ALA A 139 23.51 40.07 6.20
N PHE A 140 22.63 40.98 5.79
CA PHE A 140 22.94 41.94 4.72
C PHE A 140 24.07 42.89 5.16
N GLY A 141 25.15 42.95 4.38
CA GLY A 141 26.34 43.76 4.66
C GLY A 141 27.57 42.95 5.08
N GLU A 142 27.40 41.66 5.44
CA GLU A 142 28.51 40.75 5.72
C GLU A 142 28.99 40.09 4.41
N VAL A 143 30.30 40.14 4.14
CA VAL A 143 30.89 39.64 2.89
C VAL A 143 31.30 38.18 3.05
N VAL A 144 30.52 37.28 2.46
CA VAL A 144 30.84 35.85 2.38
C VAL A 144 31.99 35.64 1.39
N THR A 145 33.11 35.09 1.88
CA THR A 145 34.31 34.83 1.06
C THR A 145 34.20 33.57 0.20
N GLN A 146 33.31 32.65 0.55
CA GLN A 146 33.06 31.44 -0.22
C GLN A 146 32.08 31.72 -1.36
N PRO A 147 32.43 31.42 -2.62
CA PRO A 147 31.53 31.62 -3.74
C PRO A 147 30.29 30.71 -3.61
N PRO A 148 29.09 31.22 -3.95
CA PRO A 148 27.87 30.42 -3.89
C PRO A 148 27.97 29.25 -4.87
N THR A 149 27.68 28.05 -4.38
CA THR A 149 27.61 26.87 -5.23
C THR A 149 26.26 26.82 -5.92
N ILE A 150 26.27 26.91 -7.26
CA ILE A 150 25.05 26.78 -8.07
C ILE A 150 24.56 25.33 -7.98
N THR A 151 23.57 25.08 -7.13
CA THR A 151 22.99 23.74 -6.90
C THR A 151 22.00 23.32 -7.98
N SER A 152 21.54 24.24 -8.83
CA SER A 152 20.62 23.97 -9.94
C SER A 152 21.37 23.80 -11.27
N ARG A 153 21.03 22.77 -12.04
CA ARG A 153 21.52 22.65 -13.42
C ARG A 153 20.96 23.78 -14.29
N PRO A 154 21.77 24.43 -15.15
CA PRO A 154 21.25 25.42 -16.09
C PRO A 154 20.20 24.77 -17.01
N ARG A 155 19.07 25.47 -17.17
CA ARG A 155 17.92 25.02 -17.96
C ARG A 155 18.37 24.79 -19.40
N GLY A 156 18.29 23.55 -19.89
CA GLY A 156 18.73 23.16 -21.23
C GLY A 156 19.88 22.14 -21.29
N ARG A 157 20.57 21.85 -20.18
CA ARG A 157 21.48 20.69 -20.09
C ARG A 157 20.76 19.46 -19.54
N GLY A 158 20.12 18.71 -20.43
CA GLY A 158 19.83 17.29 -20.17
C GLY A 158 21.14 16.50 -20.00
N PRO A 159 21.09 15.18 -19.71
CA PRO A 159 22.22 14.33 -20.02
C PRO A 159 22.40 14.44 -21.53
N ALA A 160 23.33 15.29 -21.96
CA ALA A 160 23.83 15.21 -23.32
C ALA A 160 24.51 13.85 -23.40
N GLU A 161 23.78 12.84 -23.86
CA GLU A 161 24.38 11.78 -24.63
C GLU A 161 25.22 12.51 -25.67
N GLN A 162 26.54 12.48 -25.49
CA GLN A 162 27.46 13.30 -26.24
C GLN A 162 27.45 12.84 -27.69
N ALA A 163 26.52 13.37 -28.48
CA ALA A 163 26.62 13.42 -29.91
C ALA A 163 27.93 14.16 -30.23
N GLY A 164 28.97 13.40 -30.58
CA GLY A 164 30.31 13.94 -30.86
C GLY A 164 31.48 13.26 -30.15
N ARG A 165 31.29 12.21 -29.32
CA ARG A 165 32.41 11.38 -28.82
C ARG A 165 32.97 10.44 -29.90
N LYS A 166 33.39 10.99 -31.04
CA LYS A 166 34.37 10.31 -31.89
C LYS A 166 35.70 10.40 -31.18
N ARG A 167 36.36 9.26 -30.89
CA ARG A 167 37.73 9.27 -30.38
C ARG A 167 38.59 9.98 -31.43
N LEU A 168 39.08 11.17 -31.11
CA LEU A 168 39.95 11.92 -32.02
C LEU A 168 41.18 11.05 -32.32
N LEU A 169 41.52 10.88 -33.61
CA LEU A 169 42.58 9.98 -34.10
C LEU A 169 43.94 10.18 -33.40
N LEU A 170 44.17 11.36 -32.82
CA LEU A 170 45.41 11.73 -32.12
C LEU A 170 45.42 11.35 -30.63
N THR A 171 44.27 11.01 -30.01
CA THR A 171 44.23 10.54 -28.61
C THR A 171 45.09 9.30 -28.30
N PRO A 172 45.24 8.30 -29.19
CA PRO A 172 46.18 7.20 -28.97
C PRO A 172 47.65 7.61 -29.11
N GLN A 173 47.98 8.63 -29.93
CA GLN A 173 49.37 9.05 -30.15
C GLN A 173 49.89 9.96 -29.05
N LEU A 174 49.02 10.76 -28.44
CA LEU A 174 49.43 11.71 -27.41
C LEU A 174 49.63 11.08 -26.03
N GLY A 175 49.58 9.75 -25.92
CA GLY A 175 49.87 9.02 -24.69
C GLY A 175 49.15 9.60 -23.48
N ARG A 176 47.92 10.12 -23.66
CA ARG A 176 47.17 10.80 -22.60
C ARG A 176 46.55 9.73 -21.72
N THR A 177 47.41 9.21 -20.84
CA THR A 177 47.11 8.79 -19.49
C THR A 177 45.82 9.43 -19.04
N GLN A 178 44.84 8.58 -18.71
CA GLN A 178 43.71 8.94 -17.88
C GLN A 178 44.28 9.83 -16.77
N ALA A 179 43.88 11.09 -16.76
CA ALA A 179 44.10 11.97 -15.63
C ALA A 179 43.37 11.31 -14.46
N SER A 180 44.12 10.54 -13.69
CA SER A 180 43.79 10.12 -12.36
C SER A 180 43.59 11.41 -11.55
N PRO A 181 42.40 11.67 -10.97
CA PRO A 181 42.37 12.53 -9.81
C PRO A 181 43.10 11.77 -8.71
N ALA A 182 44.30 12.23 -8.38
CA ALA A 182 44.98 11.88 -7.16
C ALA A 182 44.13 12.36 -5.97
N SER A 183 43.28 11.48 -5.46
CA SER A 183 42.80 11.46 -4.07
C SER A 183 42.21 10.07 -3.80
N PRO A 184 42.60 9.37 -2.72
CA PRO A 184 42.06 8.06 -2.37
C PRO A 184 40.65 8.23 -1.82
N VAL A 185 39.68 8.48 -2.69
CA VAL A 185 38.26 8.39 -2.36
C VAL A 185 37.95 6.90 -2.29
N SER A 186 38.05 6.35 -1.09
CA SER A 186 37.33 5.12 -0.76
C SER A 186 35.89 5.26 -1.26
N PRO A 187 35.28 4.22 -1.87
CA PRO A 187 33.91 4.35 -2.34
C PRO A 187 33.07 4.80 -1.15
N VAL A 188 32.48 5.99 -1.23
CA VAL A 188 31.65 6.55 -0.17
C VAL A 188 30.46 5.61 0.02
N MET A 189 30.64 4.63 0.89
CA MET A 189 29.62 3.65 1.24
C MET A 189 28.53 4.42 1.97
N SER A 190 27.27 4.25 1.54
CA SER A 190 26.12 4.78 2.28
C SER A 190 26.23 4.41 3.77
N MET A 191 25.89 5.33 4.68
CA MET A 191 25.97 5.12 6.13
C MET A 191 25.23 3.84 6.58
N ALA A 192 24.13 3.50 5.90
CA ALA A 192 23.41 2.23 6.14
C ALA A 192 24.25 1.00 5.78
N ARG A 193 24.98 1.05 4.66
CA ARG A 193 25.88 -0.03 4.22
C ARG A 193 27.10 -0.15 5.14
N ARG A 194 27.61 0.99 5.63
CA ARG A 194 28.69 1.02 6.62
C ARG A 194 28.29 0.32 7.92
N ARG A 195 27.08 0.57 8.44
CA ARG A 195 26.54 -0.10 9.65
C ARG A 195 26.45 -1.61 9.49
N ILE A 196 25.94 -2.08 8.35
CA ILE A 196 25.83 -3.52 8.06
C ILE A 196 27.22 -4.19 8.06
N LEU A 197 28.19 -3.58 7.36
CA LEU A 197 29.56 -4.12 7.31
C LEU A 197 30.27 -4.07 8.66
N GLU A 198 30.03 -3.04 9.48
CA GLU A 198 30.57 -2.94 10.83
C GLU A 198 30.00 -4.01 11.77
N GLU A 199 28.69 -4.30 11.67
CA GLU A 199 28.04 -5.39 12.41
C GLU A 199 28.55 -6.78 11.97
N GLU A 200 28.67 -7.02 10.66
CA GLU A 200 29.22 -8.27 10.13
C GLU A 200 30.67 -8.47 10.60
N ARG A 201 31.49 -7.41 10.54
CA ARG A 201 32.86 -7.41 11.04
C ARG A 201 32.91 -7.74 12.52
N ALA A 202 32.04 -7.15 13.34
CA ALA A 202 31.97 -7.43 14.78
C ALA A 202 31.62 -8.90 15.06
N ARG A 203 30.65 -9.49 14.34
CA ARG A 203 30.28 -10.91 14.49
C ARG A 203 31.43 -11.84 14.13
N VAL A 204 32.13 -11.57 13.02
CA VAL A 204 33.28 -12.39 12.59
C VAL A 204 34.41 -12.33 13.61
N ILE A 205 34.72 -11.14 14.14
CA ILE A 205 35.76 -10.97 15.16
C ILE A 205 35.40 -11.74 16.44
N GLN A 206 34.15 -11.66 16.90
CA GLN A 206 33.70 -12.42 18.07
C GLN A 206 33.80 -13.92 17.85
N ALA A 207 33.28 -14.43 16.72
CA ALA A 207 33.37 -15.85 16.38
C ALA A 207 34.83 -16.34 16.30
N TYR A 208 35.71 -15.54 15.70
CA TYR A 208 37.14 -15.85 15.63
C TYR A 208 37.78 -15.92 17.02
N ARG A 209 37.48 -14.96 17.91
CA ARG A 209 37.96 -14.97 19.30
C ARG A 209 37.46 -16.19 20.07
N ASP A 210 36.21 -16.59 19.88
CA ASP A 210 35.63 -17.76 20.51
C ASP A 210 36.30 -19.06 20.04
N ILE A 211 36.56 -19.17 18.73
CA ILE A 211 37.30 -20.30 18.16
C ILE A 211 38.71 -20.37 18.74
N GLN A 212 39.40 -19.23 18.88
CA GLN A 212 40.75 -19.21 19.46
C GLN A 212 40.75 -19.62 20.93
N ARG A 213 39.84 -19.08 21.75
CA ARG A 213 39.69 -19.50 23.16
C ARG A 213 39.45 -21.00 23.29
N ARG A 214 38.62 -21.58 22.42
CA ARG A 214 38.36 -23.03 22.41
C ARG A 214 39.61 -23.84 22.02
N LYS A 215 40.41 -23.37 21.06
CA LYS A 215 41.67 -24.01 20.68
C LYS A 215 42.70 -23.98 21.81
N GLU A 216 42.79 -22.88 22.54
CA GLU A 216 43.67 -22.74 23.71
C GLU A 216 43.25 -23.70 24.82
N LEU A 217 41.97 -23.72 25.20
CA LEU A 217 41.42 -24.66 26.18
C LEU A 217 41.65 -26.13 25.80
N GLN A 218 41.55 -26.47 24.51
CA GLN A 218 41.87 -27.82 24.04
C GLN A 218 43.36 -28.13 24.21
N ARG A 219 44.25 -27.20 23.87
CA ARG A 219 45.70 -27.36 24.08
C ARG A 219 46.06 -27.51 25.55
N GLU A 220 45.47 -26.71 26.42
CA GLU A 220 45.67 -26.82 27.88
C GLU A 220 45.17 -28.15 28.42
N ARG A 221 44.00 -28.64 27.97
CA ARG A 221 43.50 -29.98 28.32
C ARG A 221 44.42 -31.10 27.83
N SER A 222 44.96 -30.98 26.61
CA SER A 222 45.93 -31.94 26.08
C SER A 222 47.26 -31.93 26.85
N GLN A 223 47.73 -30.77 27.29
CA GLN A 223 48.94 -30.63 28.10
C GLN A 223 48.74 -31.10 29.55
N ALA A 224 47.57 -30.84 30.15
CA ALA A 224 47.21 -31.32 31.48
C ALA A 224 47.08 -32.86 31.53
N GLY A 225 46.56 -33.48 30.46
CA GLY A 225 46.50 -34.94 30.32
C GLY A 225 47.88 -35.61 30.20
N HIS A 226 48.90 -34.89 29.72
CA HIS A 226 50.28 -35.38 29.62
C HIS A 226 51.12 -35.20 30.89
N ARG A 227 50.62 -34.44 31.88
CA ARG A 227 51.35 -34.09 33.12
C ARG A 227 50.76 -34.76 34.37
N ALA A 228 49.85 -35.73 34.21
CA ALA A 228 49.37 -36.56 35.30
C ALA A 228 50.46 -37.58 35.70
N PRO A 229 51.01 -37.52 36.92
CA PRO A 229 52.01 -38.49 37.38
C PRO A 229 51.33 -39.85 37.64
N HIS A 230 51.97 -40.91 37.15
CA HIS A 230 51.76 -42.29 37.62
C HIS A 230 52.42 -42.51 38.98
#